data_AF-A0AA89BLU8-F1
#
_entry.id   AF-A0AA89BLU8-F1
#
_cell.length_a   1.000
_cell.length_b   1.000
_cell.length_c   1.000
_cell.angle_alpha   90.00
_cell.angle_beta   90.00
_cell.angle_gamma   90.00
#
_symmetry.space_group_name_H-M   'P 1'
#
loop_
_entity.id
_entity.type
_entity.pdbx_description
1 polymer ?
#
loop_
_entity_poly.entity_id
_entity_poly.type
_entity_poly.pdbx_seq_one_letter_code
_entity_poly.pdbx_strand_id
1 'polypeptide(L)'
;MSLKLGRMNFKRCLVYSFGIFVMIFIFLYLVYFRHGAPDTILAANGRKNSYLQEVLSRDTDDDVTRSARAWQKFIDDNKYVSIGDVYNDCDDENRYWVGKSVLLPDPLRGGVTSKTFINFTLENEITEGSADFFIKVSYGSKDLYENEWDFCTMEDDEDEDERFVFCPYEPKKYSWVIERKIPGYLPNGKYYAKAWITDAEEKVFMCAEANFVL
;
A
#
# COMPACT_ATOMS: atom_id res chain seq x y z
N MET A 1 -18.16 -61.41 3.79
CA MET A 1 -18.86 -60.17 4.18
C MET A 1 -19.09 -59.38 2.89
N SER A 2 -20.28 -59.47 2.30
CA SER A 2 -20.56 -58.95 0.96
C SER A 2 -21.09 -57.51 1.07
N LEU A 3 -20.28 -56.53 0.65
CA LEU A 3 -20.65 -55.11 0.62
C LEU A 3 -21.65 -54.88 -0.53
N LYS A 4 -22.94 -54.71 -0.19
CA LYS A 4 -23.96 -54.26 -1.14
C LYS A 4 -23.68 -52.80 -1.50
N LEU A 5 -23.07 -52.57 -2.66
CA LEU A 5 -23.00 -51.24 -3.27
C LEU A 5 -24.41 -50.85 -3.73
N GLY A 6 -25.10 -50.04 -2.92
CA GLY A 6 -26.43 -49.52 -3.25
C GLY A 6 -26.36 -48.71 -4.56
N ARG A 7 -27.21 -49.06 -5.53
CA ARG A 7 -27.33 -48.38 -6.82
C ARG A 7 -27.76 -46.93 -6.57
N MET A 8 -26.81 -46.01 -6.61
CA MET A 8 -27.07 -44.58 -6.38
C MET A 8 -27.73 -44.00 -7.63
N ASN A 9 -28.93 -43.44 -7.49
CA ASN A 9 -29.65 -42.82 -8.60
C ASN A 9 -28.80 -41.69 -9.23
N PHE A 10 -28.73 -41.66 -10.57
CA PHE A 10 -27.95 -40.69 -11.35
C PHE A 10 -28.17 -39.22 -10.92
N LYS A 11 -29.41 -38.87 -10.55
CA LYS A 11 -29.75 -37.53 -10.01
C LYS A 11 -29.02 -37.21 -8.70
N ARG A 12 -28.84 -38.20 -7.81
CA ARG A 12 -28.08 -38.03 -6.55
C ARG A 12 -26.58 -37.88 -6.82
N CYS A 13 -26.03 -38.62 -7.79
CA CYS A 13 -24.64 -38.41 -8.23
C CYS A 13 -24.40 -36.97 -8.70
N LEU A 14 -25.28 -36.42 -9.56
CA LEU A 14 -25.14 -35.05 -10.06
C LEU A 14 -25.17 -34.00 -8.93
N VAL A 15 -26.09 -34.14 -7.98
CA VAL A 15 -26.19 -33.22 -6.83
C VAL A 15 -24.94 -33.28 -5.96
N TYR A 16 -24.42 -34.49 -5.66
CA TYR A 16 -23.18 -34.61 -4.89
C TYR A 16 -21.97 -34.07 -5.63
N SER A 17 -21.84 -34.35 -6.94
CA SER A 17 -20.74 -33.81 -7.75
C SER A 17 -20.77 -32.28 -7.80
N PHE A 18 -21.95 -31.68 -7.97
CA PHE A 18 -22.10 -30.23 -7.93
C PHE A 18 -21.78 -29.65 -6.55
N GLY A 19 -22.25 -30.28 -5.47
CA GLY A 19 -21.92 -29.87 -4.10
C GLY A 19 -20.43 -29.92 -3.80
N ILE A 20 -19.74 -30.99 -4.22
CA ILE A 20 -18.27 -31.11 -4.09
C ILE A 20 -17.57 -30.02 -4.89
N PHE A 21 -18.01 -29.78 -6.13
CA PHE A 21 -17.45 -28.72 -6.96
C PHE A 21 -17.57 -27.35 -6.29
N VAL A 22 -18.77 -26.98 -5.81
CA VAL A 22 -18.98 -25.72 -5.08
C VAL A 22 -18.08 -25.63 -3.84
N MET A 23 -17.95 -26.72 -3.06
CA MET A 23 -17.08 -26.74 -1.89
C MET A 23 -15.59 -26.56 -2.25
N ILE A 24 -15.12 -27.13 -3.36
CA ILE A 24 -13.75 -26.92 -3.86
C ILE A 24 -13.55 -25.44 -4.21
N PHE A 25 -14.51 -24.80 -4.90
CA PHE A 25 -14.40 -23.37 -5.24
C PHE A 25 -14.39 -22.49 -3.99
N ILE A 26 -15.26 -22.76 -3.01
CA ILE A 26 -15.26 -22.06 -1.72
C ILE A 26 -13.91 -22.25 -1.02
N PHE A 27 -13.39 -23.48 -0.98
CA PHE A 27 -12.11 -23.76 -0.34
C PHE A 27 -10.95 -23.02 -1.03
N LEU A 28 -10.87 -23.07 -2.37
CA LEU A 28 -9.87 -22.35 -3.15
C LEU A 28 -9.99 -20.84 -2.93
N TYR A 29 -11.20 -20.30 -2.89
CA TYR A 29 -11.45 -18.89 -2.60
C TYR A 29 -10.94 -18.50 -1.22
N LEU A 30 -11.28 -19.27 -0.18
CA LEU A 30 -10.84 -19.00 1.20
C LEU A 30 -9.33 -19.16 1.39
N VAL A 31 -8.67 -20.05 0.65
CA VAL A 31 -7.21 -20.21 0.73
C VAL A 31 -6.48 -19.09 -0.02
N TYR A 32 -7.02 -18.63 -1.15
CA TYR A 32 -6.36 -17.65 -2.01
C TYR A 32 -6.60 -16.19 -1.57
N PHE A 33 -7.81 -15.87 -1.11
CA PHE A 33 -8.26 -14.51 -0.80
C PHE A 33 -8.36 -14.22 0.69
N ARG A 34 -7.84 -15.10 1.57
CA ARG A 34 -7.71 -14.80 3.00
C ARG A 34 -6.23 -14.61 3.31
N HIS A 35 -5.85 -13.39 3.68
CA HIS A 35 -4.45 -13.15 4.03
C HIS A 35 -4.06 -13.91 5.29
N GLY A 36 -2.75 -14.13 5.42
CA GLY A 36 -2.18 -14.74 6.61
C GLY A 36 -2.47 -13.95 7.89
N ALA A 37 -2.11 -14.54 9.03
CA ALA A 37 -2.14 -13.79 10.28
C ALA A 37 -1.24 -12.52 10.17
N PRO A 38 -1.58 -11.43 10.88
CA PRO A 38 -0.84 -10.18 10.80
C PRO A 38 0.67 -10.36 11.02
N ASP A 39 1.06 -11.20 11.98
CA ASP A 39 2.46 -11.49 12.28
C ASP A 39 3.21 -12.11 11.10
N THR A 40 2.55 -12.97 10.31
CA THR A 40 3.13 -13.58 9.12
C THR A 40 3.35 -12.54 8.02
N ILE A 41 2.38 -11.63 7.83
CA ILE A 41 2.47 -10.52 6.87
C ILE A 41 3.60 -9.58 7.27
N LEU A 42 3.65 -9.16 8.54
CA LEU A 42 4.69 -8.28 9.06
C LEU A 42 6.09 -8.92 8.91
N ALA A 43 6.22 -10.21 9.21
CA ALA A 43 7.48 -10.94 9.05
C ALA A 43 7.93 -11.01 7.58
N ALA A 44 7.00 -11.17 6.64
CA ALA A 44 7.32 -11.21 5.20
C ALA A 44 7.85 -9.86 4.68
N ASN A 45 7.49 -8.76 5.34
CA ASN A 45 7.82 -7.39 4.97
C ASN A 45 8.99 -6.76 5.75
N GLY A 46 9.62 -7.48 6.68
CA GLY A 46 10.74 -6.96 7.49
C GLY A 46 12.04 -6.70 6.72
N ARG A 47 12.04 -6.70 5.38
CA ARG A 47 13.24 -6.48 4.56
C ARG A 47 13.53 -4.99 4.44
N LYS A 48 14.80 -4.62 4.56
CA LYS A 48 15.24 -3.23 4.38
C LYS A 48 15.34 -2.89 2.88
N ASN A 49 14.93 -1.68 2.51
CA ASN A 49 15.09 -1.14 1.16
C ASN A 49 16.59 -1.04 0.82
N SER A 50 17.01 -1.61 -0.32
CA SER A 50 18.41 -1.60 -0.76
C SER A 50 18.94 -0.20 -1.08
N TYR A 51 18.13 0.66 -1.69
CA TYR A 51 18.49 2.06 -1.96
C TYR A 51 18.73 2.82 -0.66
N LEU A 52 17.85 2.62 0.32
CA LEU A 52 18.04 3.20 1.66
C LEU A 52 19.34 2.71 2.32
N GLN A 53 19.67 1.42 2.20
CA GLN A 53 20.93 0.91 2.75
C GLN A 53 22.15 1.53 2.06
N GLU A 54 22.09 1.72 0.74
CA GLU A 54 23.15 2.41 -0.01
C GLU A 54 23.33 3.84 0.49
N VAL A 55 22.24 4.63 0.57
CA VAL A 55 22.30 6.02 1.07
C VAL A 55 22.82 6.09 2.50
N LEU A 56 22.36 5.21 3.39
CA LEU A 56 22.81 5.19 4.78
C LEU A 56 24.29 4.78 4.94
N SER A 57 24.86 4.09 3.95
CA SER A 57 26.28 3.74 3.93
C SER A 57 27.21 4.89 3.50
N ARG A 58 26.65 5.95 2.92
CA ARG A 58 27.41 7.13 2.50
C ARG A 58 27.87 7.92 3.73
N ASP A 59 29.13 8.33 3.72
CA ASP A 59 29.73 9.20 4.73
C ASP A 59 29.63 10.67 4.31
N THR A 60 28.40 11.11 4.04
CA THR A 60 28.06 12.51 3.74
C THR A 60 27.02 13.04 4.74
N ASP A 61 26.88 14.35 4.80
CA ASP A 61 25.85 15.06 5.59
C ASP A 61 25.04 16.02 4.69
N ASP A 62 24.72 15.53 3.49
CA ASP A 62 23.74 16.16 2.60
C ASP A 62 22.30 15.90 3.06
N ASP A 63 21.34 16.63 2.48
CA ASP A 63 19.93 16.55 2.87
C ASP A 63 19.32 15.16 2.60
N VAL A 64 19.80 14.46 1.57
CA VAL A 64 19.39 13.09 1.23
C VAL A 64 19.77 12.14 2.38
N THR A 65 21.02 12.16 2.81
CA THR A 65 21.55 11.29 3.86
C THR A 65 20.96 11.66 5.22
N ARG A 66 20.79 12.95 5.50
CA ARG A 66 20.19 13.44 6.75
C ARG A 66 18.73 13.02 6.87
N SER A 67 17.93 13.20 5.82
CA SER A 67 16.52 12.77 5.79
C SER A 67 16.39 11.25 5.91
N ALA A 68 17.22 10.48 5.21
CA ALA A 68 17.26 9.02 5.29
C ALA A 68 17.54 8.54 6.72
N ARG A 69 18.54 9.12 7.40
CA ARG A 69 18.88 8.80 8.80
C ARG A 69 17.74 9.15 9.75
N ALA A 70 17.12 10.32 9.59
CA ALA A 70 16.01 10.76 10.44
C ALA A 70 14.80 9.83 10.33
N TRP A 71 14.38 9.50 9.11
CA TRP A 71 13.25 8.60 8.89
C TRP A 71 13.57 7.15 9.28
N GLN A 72 14.78 6.67 9.02
CA GLN A 72 15.18 5.34 9.47
C GLN A 72 15.18 5.25 11.01
N LYS A 73 15.71 6.27 11.70
CA LYS A 73 15.65 6.36 13.16
C LYS A 73 14.20 6.34 13.67
N PHE A 74 13.30 7.08 13.04
CA PHE A 74 11.88 7.05 13.39
C PHE A 74 11.27 5.65 13.26
N ILE A 75 11.57 4.93 12.18
CA ILE A 75 11.10 3.55 11.99
C ILE A 75 11.67 2.62 13.07
N ASP A 76 12.98 2.70 13.34
CA ASP A 76 13.67 1.83 14.30
C ASP A 76 13.20 2.08 15.75
N ASP A 77 13.08 3.35 16.16
CA ASP A 77 12.65 3.73 17.51
C ASP A 77 11.21 3.25 17.80
N ASN A 78 10.34 3.25 16.79
CA ASN A 78 8.96 2.79 16.90
C ASN A 78 8.75 1.30 16.57
N LYS A 79 9.79 0.59 16.14
CA LYS A 79 9.75 -0.83 15.73
C LYS A 79 8.72 -1.10 14.64
N TYR A 80 8.57 -0.17 13.69
CA TYR A 80 7.63 -0.33 12.59
C TYR A 80 8.19 -1.23 11.48
N VAL A 81 7.29 -1.89 10.76
CA VAL A 81 7.62 -2.62 9.52
C VAL A 81 7.38 -1.66 8.36
N SER A 82 8.44 -1.06 7.83
CA SER A 82 8.36 -0.15 6.70
C SER A 82 8.17 -0.93 5.40
N ILE A 83 7.17 -0.51 4.62
CA ILE A 83 6.83 -1.10 3.30
C ILE A 83 7.01 -0.11 2.15
N GLY A 84 7.21 1.16 2.45
CA GLY A 84 7.35 2.18 1.43
C GLY A 84 8.02 3.45 1.94
N ASP A 85 8.45 4.23 0.97
CA ASP A 85 9.16 5.48 1.13
C ASP A 85 8.39 6.59 0.41
N VAL A 86 8.42 7.80 0.97
CA VAL A 86 7.90 9.00 0.32
C VAL A 86 9.03 9.99 0.14
N TYR A 87 9.16 10.49 -1.07
CA TYR A 87 10.19 11.42 -1.54
C TYR A 87 9.57 12.73 -2.01
N ASN A 88 10.38 13.78 -2.07
CA ASN A 88 9.98 15.06 -2.66
C ASN A 88 9.97 15.06 -4.20
N ASP A 89 10.52 14.02 -4.83
CA ASP A 89 10.59 13.84 -6.29
C ASP A 89 10.62 12.34 -6.63
N CYS A 90 10.22 11.95 -7.84
CA CYS A 90 10.26 10.56 -8.28
C CYS A 90 11.61 10.12 -8.87
N ASP A 91 12.26 10.98 -9.64
CA ASP A 91 13.34 10.58 -10.56
C ASP A 91 14.65 11.38 -10.34
N ASP A 92 14.66 12.37 -9.45
CA ASP A 92 15.87 13.09 -9.04
C ASP A 92 16.84 12.19 -8.23
N GLU A 93 18.11 12.15 -8.62
CA GLU A 93 19.18 11.46 -7.89
C GLU A 93 19.39 12.01 -6.47
N ASN A 94 19.03 13.29 -6.26
CA ASN A 94 19.09 14.02 -4.99
C ASN A 94 17.72 14.10 -4.29
N ARG A 95 16.74 13.28 -4.70
CA ARG A 95 15.48 13.14 -3.95
C ARG A 95 15.77 12.74 -2.51
N TYR A 96 15.04 13.33 -1.58
CA TYR A 96 15.22 13.10 -0.14
C TYR A 96 13.90 12.62 0.47
N TRP A 97 13.99 11.95 1.63
CA TRP A 97 12.83 11.35 2.27
C TRP A 97 11.98 12.42 2.95
N VAL A 98 10.72 12.50 2.53
CA VAL A 98 9.67 13.29 3.18
C VAL A 98 8.67 12.41 3.93
N GLY A 99 8.78 11.08 3.84
CA GLY A 99 7.85 10.20 4.53
C GLY A 99 8.21 8.72 4.48
N LYS A 100 7.41 7.94 5.21
CA LYS A 100 7.49 6.47 5.28
C LYS A 100 6.09 5.88 5.36
N SER A 101 5.89 4.77 4.66
CA SER A 101 4.71 3.91 4.82
C SER A 101 5.07 2.65 5.60
N VAL A 102 4.21 2.27 6.54
CA VAL A 102 4.41 1.14 7.46
C VAL A 102 3.18 0.25 7.54
N LEU A 103 3.39 -1.03 7.85
CA LEU A 103 2.33 -1.95 8.22
C LEU A 103 2.17 -2.07 9.74
N LEU A 104 0.93 -2.08 10.18
CA LEU A 104 0.52 -2.32 11.57
C LEU A 104 -0.55 -3.41 11.62
N PRO A 105 -0.63 -4.21 12.70
CA PRO A 105 -1.77 -5.09 12.92
C PRO A 105 -3.08 -4.28 13.04
N ASP A 106 -4.17 -4.79 12.48
CA ASP A 106 -5.52 -4.30 12.74
C ASP A 106 -6.21 -5.24 13.77
N PRO A 107 -6.17 -4.93 15.08
CA PRO A 107 -6.75 -5.79 16.10
C PRO A 107 -8.28 -5.76 16.11
N LEU A 108 -8.90 -4.72 15.55
CA LEU A 108 -10.35 -4.55 15.57
C LEU A 108 -11.03 -5.40 14.50
N ARG A 109 -10.44 -5.47 13.31
CA ARG A 109 -11.04 -6.09 12.13
C ARG A 109 -10.27 -7.31 11.64
N GLY A 110 -9.08 -7.56 12.19
CA GLY A 110 -8.14 -8.57 11.75
C GLY A 110 -7.36 -8.12 10.51
N GLY A 111 -6.18 -8.71 10.30
CA GLY A 111 -5.30 -8.36 9.18
C GLY A 111 -4.35 -7.21 9.51
N VAL A 112 -4.05 -6.38 8.51
CA VAL A 112 -3.10 -5.28 8.62
C VAL A 112 -3.66 -3.97 8.08
N THR A 113 -3.14 -2.87 8.59
CA THR A 113 -3.41 -1.50 8.14
C THR A 113 -2.11 -0.87 7.68
N SER A 114 -2.18 -0.09 6.61
CA SER A 114 -1.09 0.77 6.16
C SER A 114 -1.19 2.12 6.86
N LYS A 115 -0.07 2.61 7.38
CA LYS A 115 0.04 3.95 7.95
C LYS A 115 1.18 4.69 7.29
N THR A 116 0.88 5.82 6.65
CA THR A 116 1.86 6.65 5.96
C THR A 116 2.07 7.94 6.71
N PHE A 117 3.29 8.16 7.15
CA PHE A 117 3.74 9.39 7.80
C PHE A 117 4.43 10.27 6.77
N ILE A 118 4.01 11.53 6.66
CA ILE A 118 4.53 12.47 5.67
C ILE A 118 4.83 13.79 6.36
N ASN A 119 5.98 14.37 6.05
CA ASN A 119 6.39 15.70 6.45
C ASN A 119 7.05 16.39 5.26
N PHE A 120 6.34 17.34 4.67
CA PHE A 120 6.78 18.03 3.46
C PHE A 120 6.52 19.54 3.55
N THR A 121 7.19 20.29 2.69
CA THR A 121 6.98 21.73 2.54
C THR A 121 6.41 21.98 1.16
N LEU A 122 5.33 22.74 1.12
CA LEU A 122 4.70 23.15 -0.13
C LEU A 122 5.16 24.57 -0.48
N GLU A 123 5.62 24.77 -1.72
CA GLU A 123 6.14 26.06 -2.21
C GLU A 123 5.04 26.92 -2.86
N ASN A 124 4.10 26.28 -3.53
CA ASN A 124 3.01 26.91 -4.29
C ASN A 124 1.65 26.47 -3.76
N GLU A 125 0.64 27.33 -3.86
CA GLU A 125 -0.71 26.96 -3.45
C GLU A 125 -1.25 25.82 -4.33
N ILE A 126 -1.93 24.85 -3.71
CA ILE A 126 -2.68 23.82 -4.42
C ILE A 126 -4.17 24.08 -4.25
N THR A 127 -4.83 24.40 -5.36
CA THR A 127 -6.28 24.54 -5.51
C THR A 127 -6.83 23.45 -6.44
N GLU A 128 -8.16 23.36 -6.53
CA GLU A 128 -8.83 22.54 -7.55
C GLU A 128 -8.32 22.89 -8.96
N GLY A 129 -8.00 21.87 -9.76
CA GLY A 129 -7.45 21.97 -11.10
C GLY A 129 -5.99 22.36 -11.19
N SER A 130 -5.25 22.42 -10.08
CA SER A 130 -3.84 22.86 -10.05
C SER A 130 -2.84 21.76 -9.69
N ALA A 131 -3.31 20.55 -9.39
CA ALA A 131 -2.46 19.42 -9.09
C ALA A 131 -3.12 18.09 -9.49
N ASP A 132 -2.34 17.19 -10.06
CA ASP A 132 -2.79 15.86 -10.49
C ASP A 132 -2.16 14.78 -9.63
N PHE A 133 -2.97 13.80 -9.23
CA PHE A 133 -2.55 12.60 -8.51
C PHE A 133 -2.55 11.40 -9.44
N PHE A 134 -1.40 10.73 -9.50
CA PHE A 134 -1.21 9.52 -10.28
C PHE A 134 -0.96 8.34 -9.36
N ILE A 135 -1.50 7.17 -9.73
CA ILE A 135 -1.21 5.91 -9.05
C ILE A 135 -1.00 4.77 -10.06
N LYS A 136 -0.03 3.92 -9.75
CA LYS A 136 0.28 2.68 -10.45
C LYS A 136 0.41 1.56 -9.45
N VAL A 137 -0.32 0.48 -9.64
CA VAL A 137 -0.29 -0.71 -8.78
C VAL A 137 -0.07 -1.95 -9.64
N SER A 138 0.86 -2.80 -9.23
CA SER A 138 1.11 -4.09 -9.84
C SER A 138 1.11 -5.22 -8.81
N TYR A 139 0.76 -6.42 -9.28
CA TYR A 139 0.75 -7.66 -8.51
C TYR A 139 1.59 -8.72 -9.21
N GLY A 140 2.65 -9.14 -8.54
CA GLY A 140 3.71 -9.93 -9.15
C GLY A 140 4.39 -9.15 -10.27
N SER A 141 4.20 -9.60 -11.50
CA SER A 141 4.75 -8.96 -12.72
C SER A 141 3.66 -8.40 -13.64
N LYS A 142 2.44 -8.20 -13.10
CA LYS A 142 1.29 -7.74 -13.88
C LYS A 142 0.77 -6.44 -13.31
N ASP A 143 0.52 -5.49 -14.19
CA ASP A 143 -0.16 -4.25 -13.83
C ASP A 143 -1.62 -4.58 -13.48
N LEU A 144 -2.06 -4.06 -12.34
CA LEU A 144 -3.43 -4.23 -11.85
C LEU A 144 -4.27 -2.98 -12.06
N TYR A 145 -3.65 -1.82 -11.82
CA TYR A 145 -4.37 -0.56 -11.75
C TYR A 145 -3.44 0.59 -12.09
N GLU A 146 -3.90 1.49 -12.95
CA GLU A 146 -3.27 2.75 -13.27
C GLU A 146 -4.39 3.78 -13.43
N ASN A 147 -4.27 4.91 -12.75
CA ASN A 147 -5.24 5.98 -12.87
C ASN A 147 -4.62 7.34 -12.52
N GLU A 148 -5.36 8.38 -12.91
CA GLU A 148 -5.03 9.78 -12.78
C GLU A 148 -6.30 10.53 -12.36
N TRP A 149 -6.16 11.44 -11.40
CA TRP A 149 -7.25 12.31 -10.94
C TRP A 149 -6.70 13.69 -10.62
N ASP A 150 -7.58 14.69 -10.65
CA ASP A 150 -7.30 15.95 -9.97
C ASP A 150 -7.16 15.68 -8.46
N PHE A 151 -6.07 16.14 -7.87
CA PHE A 151 -5.71 15.84 -6.49
C PHE A 151 -6.79 16.32 -5.49
N CYS A 152 -7.39 17.49 -5.75
CA CYS A 152 -8.33 18.11 -4.83
C CYS A 152 -9.72 17.46 -4.82
N THR A 153 -10.08 16.77 -5.89
CA THR A 153 -11.40 16.15 -6.10
C THR A 153 -11.38 14.62 -6.02
N MET A 154 -10.20 14.00 -5.84
CA MET A 154 -10.04 12.54 -5.85
C MET A 154 -10.81 11.80 -4.74
N GLU A 155 -11.30 12.51 -3.71
CA GLU A 155 -12.06 11.95 -2.59
C GLU A 155 -13.44 12.61 -2.41
N ASP A 156 -13.99 13.23 -3.44
CA ASP A 156 -15.30 13.90 -3.34
C ASP A 156 -16.47 12.92 -3.15
N ASP A 157 -16.28 11.65 -3.52
CA ASP A 157 -17.25 10.57 -3.31
C ASP A 157 -17.06 9.83 -1.96
N GLU A 158 -16.02 10.16 -1.18
CA GLU A 158 -15.73 9.54 0.12
C GLU A 158 -16.45 10.26 1.27
N ASP A 159 -16.78 9.52 2.32
CA ASP A 159 -17.36 10.11 3.54
C ASP A 159 -16.36 11.12 4.17
N GLU A 160 -16.86 12.22 4.73
CA GLU A 160 -16.01 13.32 5.25
C GLU A 160 -14.97 12.87 6.29
N ASP A 161 -15.27 11.80 7.04
CA ASP A 161 -14.37 11.21 8.04
C ASP A 161 -13.30 10.28 7.46
N GLU A 162 -13.41 9.89 6.18
CA GLU A 162 -12.43 9.07 5.47
C GLU A 162 -11.54 9.87 4.50
N ARG A 163 -11.84 11.16 4.31
CA ARG A 163 -11.03 12.09 3.51
C ARG A 163 -9.71 12.43 4.20
N PHE A 164 -8.62 12.41 3.44
CA PHE A 164 -7.33 12.96 3.84
C PHE A 164 -6.88 14.14 2.96
N VAL A 165 -7.60 14.46 1.89
CA VAL A 165 -7.35 15.64 1.07
C VAL A 165 -8.32 16.78 1.39
N PHE A 166 -7.75 17.91 1.82
CA PHE A 166 -8.48 19.14 2.15
C PHE A 166 -7.89 20.32 1.39
N CYS A 167 -8.39 20.57 0.18
CA CYS A 167 -8.02 21.75 -0.59
C CYS A 167 -8.83 22.99 -0.14
N PRO A 168 -8.28 24.21 -0.29
CA PRO A 168 -6.95 24.53 -0.82
C PRO A 168 -5.81 24.31 0.20
N TYR A 169 -4.60 24.03 -0.30
CA TYR A 169 -3.37 23.98 0.48
C TYR A 169 -2.52 25.22 0.26
N GLU A 170 -2.23 25.96 1.33
CA GLU A 170 -1.36 27.13 1.33
C GLU A 170 0.13 26.74 1.30
N PRO A 171 1.03 27.60 0.77
CA PRO A 171 2.48 27.40 0.87
C PRO A 171 2.98 27.38 2.33
N LYS A 172 3.18 26.20 2.90
CA LYS A 172 3.73 26.00 4.25
C LYS A 172 4.21 24.57 4.48
N LYS A 173 4.66 24.30 5.71
CA LYS A 173 5.02 22.96 6.18
C LYS A 173 3.77 22.19 6.59
N TYR A 174 3.69 20.94 6.14
CA TYR A 174 2.63 20.01 6.46
C TYR A 174 3.19 18.75 7.10
N SER A 175 2.43 18.20 8.05
CA SER A 175 2.72 16.91 8.67
C SER A 175 1.43 16.10 8.66
N TRP A 176 1.41 15.01 7.90
CA TRP A 176 0.24 14.16 7.73
C TRP A 176 0.51 12.75 8.23
N VAL A 177 -0.57 12.13 8.69
CA VAL A 177 -0.60 10.71 9.01
C VAL A 177 -1.85 10.15 8.36
N ILE A 178 -1.65 9.36 7.30
CA ILE A 178 -2.73 8.75 6.53
C ILE A 178 -2.81 7.29 6.94
N GLU A 179 -4.00 6.83 7.31
CA GLU A 179 -4.24 5.45 7.70
C GLU A 179 -5.22 4.81 6.71
N ARG A 180 -4.79 3.74 6.04
CA ARG A 180 -5.61 3.02 5.06
C ARG A 180 -5.64 1.54 5.37
N LYS A 181 -6.86 1.03 5.55
CA LYS A 181 -7.10 -0.39 5.77
C LYS A 181 -6.72 -1.18 4.52
N ILE A 182 -6.01 -2.29 4.70
CA ILE A 182 -5.78 -3.24 3.60
C ILE A 182 -6.97 -4.19 3.53
N PRO A 183 -7.73 -4.22 2.42
CA PRO A 183 -8.89 -5.08 2.32
C PRO A 183 -8.50 -6.56 2.35
N GLY A 184 -9.07 -7.31 3.29
CA GLY A 184 -8.70 -8.72 3.50
C GLY A 184 -9.05 -9.67 2.35
N TYR A 185 -9.72 -9.20 1.30
CA TYR A 185 -10.06 -9.95 0.08
C TYR A 185 -9.01 -9.84 -1.03
N LEU A 186 -7.95 -9.06 -0.86
CA LEU A 186 -6.82 -9.07 -1.79
C LEU A 186 -6.15 -10.47 -1.90
N PRO A 187 -5.61 -10.86 -3.06
CA PRO A 187 -4.80 -12.07 -3.15
C PRO A 187 -3.51 -12.02 -2.30
N ASN A 188 -3.05 -13.19 -1.84
CA ASN A 188 -1.70 -13.30 -1.29
C ASN A 188 -0.65 -13.15 -2.39
N GLY A 189 0.40 -12.37 -2.17
CA GLY A 189 1.47 -12.18 -3.14
C GLY A 189 2.20 -10.84 -2.99
N LYS A 190 3.03 -10.53 -4.00
CA LYS A 190 3.85 -9.31 -4.01
C LYS A 190 3.10 -8.19 -4.69
N TYR A 191 3.03 -7.04 -4.04
CA TYR A 191 2.46 -5.81 -4.54
C TYR A 191 3.54 -4.75 -4.65
N TYR A 192 3.46 -3.99 -5.73
CA TYR A 192 4.18 -2.73 -5.88
C TYR A 192 3.17 -1.64 -6.15
N ALA A 193 3.34 -0.50 -5.47
CA ALA A 193 2.57 0.70 -5.71
C ALA A 193 3.52 1.89 -5.86
N LYS A 194 3.30 2.69 -6.89
CA LYS A 194 3.93 4.01 -7.07
C LYS A 194 2.82 5.03 -7.20
N ALA A 195 2.88 6.09 -6.42
CA ALA A 195 1.96 7.21 -6.51
C ALA A 195 2.74 8.52 -6.51
N TRP A 196 2.30 9.53 -7.23
CA TRP A 196 2.96 10.84 -7.23
C TRP A 196 1.96 11.95 -7.48
N ILE A 197 2.33 13.15 -7.05
CA ILE A 197 1.53 14.36 -7.26
C ILE A 197 2.37 15.35 -8.05
N THR A 198 1.79 15.91 -9.11
CA THR A 198 2.35 17.01 -9.88
C THR A 198 1.59 18.30 -9.61
N ASP A 199 2.27 19.45 -9.74
CA ASP A 199 1.61 20.75 -9.79
C ASP A 199 1.16 21.12 -11.22
N ALA A 200 0.64 22.33 -11.39
CA ALA A 200 0.17 22.87 -12.67
C ALA A 200 1.28 23.02 -13.73
N GLU A 201 2.56 22.93 -13.34
CA GLU A 201 3.71 22.92 -14.25
C GLU A 201 4.23 21.50 -14.53
N GLU A 202 3.45 20.47 -14.17
CA GLU A 202 3.80 19.05 -14.25
C GLU A 202 5.03 18.68 -13.39
N LYS A 203 5.40 19.52 -12.41
CA LYS A 203 6.53 19.24 -11.52
C LYS A 203 6.09 18.36 -10.36
N VAL A 204 6.79 17.25 -10.15
CA VAL A 204 6.57 16.38 -8.99
C VAL A 204 7.02 17.08 -7.72
N PHE A 205 6.15 17.10 -6.71
CA PHE A 205 6.52 17.58 -5.36
C PHE A 205 6.36 16.51 -4.27
N MET A 206 5.77 15.36 -4.62
CA MET A 206 5.67 14.20 -3.73
C MET A 206 5.59 12.92 -4.54
N CYS A 207 6.40 11.92 -4.19
CA CYS A 207 6.43 10.61 -4.81
C CYS A 207 6.50 9.52 -3.75
N ALA A 208 5.56 8.59 -3.75
CA ALA A 208 5.51 7.46 -2.84
C ALA A 208 5.74 6.15 -3.60
N GLU A 209 6.63 5.31 -3.08
CA GLU A 209 6.89 3.96 -3.60
C GLU A 209 6.72 2.96 -2.46
N ALA A 210 5.93 1.91 -2.68
CA ALA A 210 5.70 0.84 -1.72
C ALA A 210 5.88 -0.52 -2.37
N ASN A 211 6.55 -1.42 -1.67
CA ASN A 211 6.76 -2.81 -2.03
C ASN A 211 6.39 -3.68 -0.83
N PHE A 212 5.34 -4.48 -0.95
CA PHE A 212 4.89 -5.32 0.16
C PHE A 212 4.37 -6.68 -0.27
N VAL A 213 4.27 -7.58 0.71
CA VAL A 213 3.79 -8.95 0.57
C VAL A 213 2.57 -9.14 1.46
N LEU A 214 1.49 -9.68 0.91
CA LEU A 214 0.30 -10.15 1.65
C LEU A 214 0.27 -11.67 1.71
#